data_AF-A0A946SWX9-F1
#
_entry.id   AF-A0A946SWX9-F1
#
_cell.length_a   1.000
_cell.length_b   1.000
_cell.length_c   1.000
_cell.angle_alpha   90.00
_cell.angle_beta   90.00
_cell.angle_gamma   90.00
#
_symmetry.space_group_name_H-M   'P 1'
#
loop_
_entity.id
_entity.type
_entity.pdbx_description
1 polymer ?
#
loop_
_entity_poly.entity_id
_entity_poly.type
_entity_poly.pdbx_seq_one_letter_code
_entity_poly.pdbx_strand_id
1 'polypeptide(L)'
;MIWFFVALGALLVLAVAFWAVGSAVGRLEGTVVPTVFEVDDAVDWVAECLPEEAAGQLTRDEVVLVTRWWLDSFNQAGLASPFGKELGDEALSEDAERQVAELDDAVDYVVAQALALEEPLDAVSVVVVVDLLGIYLAEMGAVDQAGKK
;
A
#
# COMPACT_ATOMS: atom_id res chain seq x y z
N MET A 1 3.37 21.13 53.65
CA MET A 1 2.46 21.84 52.72
C MET A 1 3.13 22.21 51.40
N ILE A 2 4.25 22.94 51.38
CA ILE A 2 4.96 23.28 50.12
C ILE A 2 5.33 22.06 49.27
N TRP A 3 5.81 20.97 49.89
CA TRP A 3 6.15 19.73 49.18
C TRP A 3 4.98 19.08 48.46
N PHE A 4 3.76 19.24 48.97
CA PHE A 4 2.56 18.74 48.31
C PHE A 4 2.27 19.53 47.03
N PHE A 5 2.37 20.87 47.08
CA PHE A 5 2.20 21.72 45.90
C PHE A 5 3.31 21.48 44.87
N VAL A 6 4.55 21.25 45.30
CA VAL A 6 5.67 20.89 44.41
C VAL A 6 5.41 19.53 43.75
N ALA A 7 5.02 18.52 44.51
CA ALA A 7 4.70 17.20 43.96
C ALA A 7 3.50 17.25 43.00
N LEU A 8 2.45 17.99 43.36
CA LEU A 8 1.27 18.17 42.53
C LEU A 8 1.61 18.91 41.22
N GLY A 9 2.41 19.97 41.30
CA GLY A 9 2.87 20.71 40.13
C GLY A 9 3.74 19.86 39.20
N ALA A 10 4.69 19.09 39.77
CA ALA A 10 5.52 18.17 39.01
C ALA A 10 4.69 17.08 38.32
N LEU A 11 3.68 16.53 38.99
CA LEU A 11 2.78 15.54 38.43
C LEU A 11 1.92 16.12 37.30
N LEU A 12 1.46 17.37 37.44
CA LEU A 12 0.69 18.07 36.41
C LEU A 12 1.54 18.34 35.17
N VAL A 13 2.79 18.78 35.35
CA VAL A 13 3.74 18.98 34.25
C VAL A 13 4.03 17.66 33.53
N LEU A 14 4.27 16.58 34.28
CA LEU A 14 4.46 15.24 33.69
C LEU A 14 3.24 14.78 32.91
N ALA A 15 2.03 14.97 33.45
CA ALA A 15 0.79 14.59 32.77
C ALA A 15 0.61 15.32 31.43
N VAL A 16 0.84 16.64 31.41
CA VAL A 16 0.75 17.44 30.17
C VAL A 16 1.84 17.05 29.17
N ALA A 17 3.07 16.80 29.64
CA ALA A 17 4.16 16.35 28.78
C ALA A 17 3.86 14.98 28.15
N PHE A 18 3.39 14.01 28.94
CA PHE A 18 2.99 12.70 28.44
C PHE A 18 1.83 12.78 27.46
N TRP A 19 0.85 13.64 27.73
CA TRP A 19 -0.27 13.84 26.82
C TRP A 19 0.18 14.45 25.49
N ALA A 20 1.06 15.46 25.52
CA ALA A 20 1.59 16.08 24.30
C ALA A 20 2.49 15.14 23.49
N VAL A 21 3.33 14.36 24.15
CA VAL A 21 4.17 13.36 23.47
C VAL A 21 3.30 12.21 22.95
N GLY A 22 2.36 11.72 23.75
CA GLY A 22 1.45 10.65 23.36
C GLY A 22 0.53 11.04 22.21
N SER A 23 0.04 12.28 22.17
CA SER A 23 -0.75 12.78 21.04
C SER A 23 0.10 12.97 19.79
N ALA A 24 1.34 13.45 19.92
CA ALA A 24 2.26 13.54 18.81
C ALA A 24 2.65 12.16 18.26
N VAL A 25 2.94 11.19 19.14
CA VAL A 25 3.27 9.81 18.74
C VAL A 25 2.07 9.11 18.11
N GLY A 26 0.88 9.21 18.72
CA GLY A 26 -0.33 8.63 18.15
C GLY A 26 -0.71 9.26 16.80
N ARG A 27 -0.39 10.54 16.59
CA ARG A 27 -0.52 11.18 15.28
C ARG A 27 0.47 10.63 14.25
N LEU A 28 1.72 10.41 14.66
CA LEU A 28 2.74 9.83 13.77
C LEU A 28 2.46 8.34 13.44
N GLU A 29 1.85 7.58 14.35
CA GLU A 29 1.41 6.20 14.07
C GLU A 29 0.38 6.13 12.93
N GLY A 30 -0.39 7.20 12.70
CA GLY A 30 -1.36 7.29 11.60
C GLY A 30 -0.81 7.90 10.31
N THR A 31 0.42 8.42 10.32
CA THR A 31 1.02 9.04 9.13
C THR A 31 1.60 7.95 8.24
N VAL A 32 0.91 7.66 7.11
CA VAL A 32 1.39 6.72 6.11
C VAL A 32 2.68 7.29 5.51
N VAL A 33 3.81 6.60 5.72
CA VAL A 33 5.04 6.92 5.01
C VAL A 33 4.84 6.48 3.56
N PRO A 34 4.86 7.39 2.58
CA PRO A 34 4.64 7.03 1.19
C PRO A 34 5.76 6.11 0.71
N THR A 35 5.42 4.86 0.39
CA THR A 35 6.34 3.90 -0.21
C THR A 35 6.45 4.16 -1.71
N VAL A 36 7.68 4.28 -2.21
CA VAL A 36 7.93 4.41 -3.66
C VAL A 36 7.91 3.01 -4.27
N PHE A 37 6.98 2.78 -5.20
CA PHE A 37 6.88 1.52 -5.93
C PHE A 37 7.72 1.59 -7.21
N GLU A 38 8.80 0.82 -7.25
CA GLU A 38 9.64 0.66 -8.44
C GLU A 38 9.13 -0.53 -9.27
N VAL A 39 8.57 -0.24 -10.45
CA VAL A 39 7.91 -1.25 -11.30
C VAL A 39 8.91 -2.30 -11.78
N ASP A 40 10.12 -1.90 -12.16
CA ASP A 40 11.13 -2.83 -12.67
C ASP A 40 11.60 -3.81 -11.58
N ASP A 41 11.86 -3.31 -10.36
CA ASP A 41 12.24 -4.15 -9.21
C ASP A 41 11.12 -5.12 -8.83
N ALA A 42 9.87 -4.65 -8.80
CA ALA A 42 8.72 -5.49 -8.50
C ALA A 42 8.54 -6.60 -9.54
N VAL A 43 8.68 -6.28 -10.83
CA VAL A 43 8.58 -7.25 -11.93
C VAL A 43 9.70 -8.29 -11.84
N ASP A 44 10.93 -7.88 -11.53
CA ASP A 44 12.05 -8.81 -11.39
C ASP A 44 11.85 -9.75 -10.19
N TRP A 45 11.35 -9.24 -9.06
CA TRP A 45 11.01 -10.08 -7.90
C TRP A 45 9.88 -11.06 -8.22
N VAL A 46 8.81 -10.61 -8.89
CA VAL A 46 7.70 -11.47 -9.32
C VAL A 46 8.18 -12.54 -10.29
N ALA A 47 9.05 -12.20 -11.24
CA ALA A 47 9.64 -13.15 -12.19
C ALA A 47 10.47 -14.24 -11.49
N GLU A 48 11.15 -13.90 -10.40
CA GLU A 48 11.94 -14.86 -9.62
C GLU A 48 11.07 -15.75 -8.70
N CYS A 49 9.91 -15.26 -8.28
CA CYS A 49 8.98 -15.96 -7.39
C CYS A 49 7.84 -16.71 -8.13
N LEU A 50 7.72 -16.52 -9.46
CA LEU A 50 6.68 -17.15 -10.27
C LEU A 50 6.83 -18.69 -10.29
N PRO A 51 5.77 -19.46 -9.98
CA PRO A 51 5.79 -20.90 -10.12
C PRO A 51 5.99 -21.32 -11.59
N GLU A 52 6.61 -22.48 -11.81
CA GLU A 52 7.02 -22.96 -13.15
C GLU A 52 5.83 -23.05 -14.11
N GLU A 53 4.65 -23.39 -13.60
CA GLU A 53 3.41 -23.47 -14.36
C GLU A 53 2.99 -22.11 -14.94
N ALA A 54 3.17 -21.01 -14.20
CA ALA A 54 2.79 -19.66 -14.62
C ALA A 54 3.92 -18.97 -15.41
N ALA A 55 5.18 -19.23 -15.04
CA ALA A 55 6.36 -18.73 -15.76
C ALA A 55 6.41 -19.22 -17.23
N GLY A 56 5.81 -20.38 -17.52
CA GLY A 56 5.68 -20.90 -18.88
C GLY A 56 4.56 -20.26 -19.71
N GLN A 57 3.63 -19.53 -19.08
CA GLN A 57 2.46 -18.93 -19.74
C GLN A 57 2.59 -17.42 -19.96
N LEU A 58 3.48 -16.76 -19.22
CA LEU A 58 3.67 -15.31 -19.27
C LEU A 58 5.10 -14.95 -19.64
N THR A 59 5.22 -14.02 -20.57
CA THR A 59 6.47 -13.31 -20.88
C THR A 59 6.71 -12.18 -19.88
N ARG A 60 7.97 -11.75 -19.75
CA ARG A 60 8.32 -10.61 -18.86
C ARG A 60 7.55 -9.34 -19.23
N ASP A 61 7.32 -9.08 -20.51
CA ASP A 61 6.57 -7.90 -20.98
C ASP A 61 5.09 -7.97 -20.58
N GLU A 62 4.50 -9.16 -20.55
CA GLU A 62 3.13 -9.37 -20.06
C GLU A 62 3.04 -9.18 -18.54
N VAL A 63 4.05 -9.59 -17.77
CA VAL A 63 4.12 -9.30 -16.32
C VAL A 63 4.21 -7.79 -16.07
N VAL A 64 4.99 -7.06 -16.87
CA VAL A 64 5.03 -5.58 -16.80
C VAL A 64 3.64 -4.99 -17.11
N LEU A 65 2.95 -5.53 -18.12
CA LEU A 65 1.63 -5.05 -18.52
C LEU A 65 0.59 -5.28 -17.42
N VAL A 66 0.57 -6.47 -16.83
CA VAL A 66 -0.30 -6.82 -15.68
C VAL A 66 -0.02 -5.90 -14.50
N THR A 67 1.26 -5.67 -14.17
CA THR A 67 1.66 -4.76 -13.09
C THR A 67 1.15 -3.33 -13.34
N ARG A 68 1.20 -2.86 -14.59
CA ARG A 68 0.68 -1.53 -14.95
C ARG A 68 -0.83 -1.43 -14.80
N TRP A 69 -1.59 -2.44 -15.22
CA TRP A 69 -3.04 -2.45 -15.03
C TRP A 69 -3.43 -2.48 -13.56
N TRP A 70 -2.68 -3.23 -12.76
CA TRP A 70 -2.90 -3.27 -11.33
C TRP A 70 -2.67 -1.89 -10.68
N LEU A 71 -1.60 -1.19 -11.03
CA LEU A 71 -1.36 0.19 -10.58
C LEU A 71 -2.42 1.18 -11.09
N ASP A 72 -2.95 0.98 -12.30
CA ASP A 72 -4.01 1.84 -12.83
C ASP A 72 -5.30 1.70 -12.03
N SER A 73 -5.60 0.50 -11.50
CA SER A 73 -6.75 0.30 -10.61
C SER A 73 -6.65 1.15 -9.34
N PHE A 74 -5.45 1.24 -8.73
CA PHE A 74 -5.20 2.11 -7.56
C PHE A 74 -5.28 3.59 -7.92
N ASN A 75 -4.80 3.98 -9.10
CA ASN A 75 -4.92 5.35 -9.59
C ASN A 75 -6.40 5.74 -9.80
N GLN A 76 -7.22 4.84 -10.36
CA GLN A 76 -8.67 5.04 -10.48
C GLN A 76 -9.37 5.15 -9.12
N ALA A 77 -8.88 4.40 -8.12
CA ALA A 77 -9.36 4.49 -6.75
C ALA A 77 -8.82 5.71 -5.97
N GLY A 78 -8.00 6.57 -6.58
CA GLY A 78 -7.41 7.75 -5.93
C GLY A 78 -6.27 7.45 -4.95
N LEU A 79 -5.76 6.21 -4.93
CA LEU A 79 -4.73 5.74 -4.01
C LEU A 79 -3.30 5.90 -4.55
N ALA A 80 -3.15 6.30 -5.82
CA ALA A 80 -1.85 6.53 -6.45
C ALA A 80 -1.76 7.96 -7.00
N SER A 81 -0.57 8.56 -6.91
CA SER A 81 -0.24 9.81 -7.61
C SER A 81 0.48 9.52 -8.93
N PRO A 82 0.40 10.41 -9.93
CA PRO A 82 1.22 10.32 -11.13
C PRO A 82 2.72 10.31 -10.78
N PHE A 83 3.48 9.43 -11.45
CA PHE A 83 4.93 9.19 -11.33
C PHE A 83 5.74 10.31 -10.69
N GLY A 84 6.32 10.03 -9.51
CA GLY A 84 7.33 10.88 -8.87
C GLY A 84 6.82 12.23 -8.36
N LYS A 85 5.52 12.49 -8.39
CA LYS A 85 4.92 13.57 -7.60
C LYS A 85 4.58 13.02 -6.23
N GLU A 86 5.06 13.69 -5.19
CA GLU A 86 4.53 13.50 -3.84
C GLU A 86 3.00 13.48 -3.93
N LEU A 87 2.35 12.50 -3.28
CA LEU A 87 0.94 12.65 -2.92
C LEU A 87 0.85 14.04 -2.30
N GLY A 88 0.08 14.93 -2.93
CA GLY A 88 0.06 16.34 -2.52
C GLY A 88 -0.21 16.42 -1.01
N ASP A 89 0.33 17.45 -0.34
CA ASP A 89 0.21 17.65 1.11
C ASP A 89 -1.24 17.50 1.63
N GLU A 90 -2.22 17.72 0.74
CA GLU A 90 -3.65 17.50 0.95
C GLU A 90 -4.07 16.02 1.04
N ALA A 91 -3.48 15.12 0.25
CA ALA A 91 -3.73 13.67 0.33
C ALA A 91 -3.03 13.00 1.53
N LEU A 92 -1.98 13.64 2.05
CA LEU A 92 -1.28 13.24 3.28
C LEU A 92 -1.76 14.02 4.52
N SER A 93 -2.75 14.91 4.36
CA SER A 93 -3.26 15.74 5.45
C SER A 93 -4.07 14.90 6.44
N GLU A 94 -4.06 15.30 7.73
CA GLU A 94 -4.86 14.63 8.77
C GLU A 94 -6.38 14.72 8.51
N ASP A 95 -6.81 15.66 7.66
CA ASP A 95 -8.19 15.88 7.24
C ASP A 95 -8.55 15.16 5.93
N ALA A 96 -7.59 14.45 5.31
CA ALA A 96 -7.84 13.68 4.10
C ALA A 96 -8.82 12.54 4.39
N GLU A 97 -9.85 12.40 3.55
CA GLU A 97 -10.79 11.28 3.67
C GLU A 97 -10.03 9.97 3.45
N ARG A 98 -10.08 9.07 4.43
CA ARG A 98 -9.41 7.76 4.35
C ARG A 98 -10.06 6.94 3.25
N GLN A 99 -9.41 6.89 2.09
CA GLN A 99 -9.81 6.03 0.98
C GLN A 99 -9.30 4.61 1.22
N VAL A 100 -10.19 3.64 1.09
CA VAL A 100 -9.89 2.21 1.19
C VAL A 100 -10.46 1.57 -0.06
N ALA A 101 -9.60 0.90 -0.82
CA ALA A 101 -10.02 0.06 -1.95
C ALA A 101 -9.93 -1.41 -1.53
N GLU A 102 -10.87 -2.21 -2.02
CA GLU A 102 -10.83 -3.65 -1.86
C GLU A 102 -9.85 -4.23 -2.89
N LEU A 103 -8.98 -5.16 -2.46
CA LEU A 103 -7.98 -5.74 -3.35
C LEU A 103 -8.62 -6.63 -4.43
N ASP A 104 -9.78 -7.22 -4.12
CA ASP A 104 -10.53 -8.07 -5.05
C ASP A 104 -11.02 -7.27 -6.27
N ASP A 105 -11.42 -6.00 -6.10
CA ASP A 105 -11.80 -5.12 -7.22
C ASP A 105 -10.62 -4.90 -8.19
N ALA A 106 -9.40 -4.80 -7.66
CA ALA A 106 -8.20 -4.66 -8.48
C ALA A 106 -7.89 -5.94 -9.26
N VAL A 107 -8.10 -7.12 -8.67
CA VAL A 107 -7.96 -8.42 -9.35
C VAL A 107 -8.97 -8.52 -10.49
N ASP A 108 -10.24 -8.22 -10.23
CA ASP A 108 -11.31 -8.26 -11.23
C ASP A 108 -11.02 -7.33 -12.41
N TYR A 109 -10.54 -6.11 -12.14
CA TYR A 109 -10.14 -5.17 -13.18
C TYR A 109 -9.01 -5.71 -14.06
N VAL A 110 -7.95 -6.24 -13.45
CA VAL A 110 -6.78 -6.77 -14.16
C VAL A 110 -7.15 -7.99 -15.01
N VAL A 111 -7.96 -8.91 -14.46
CA VAL A 111 -8.43 -10.09 -15.19
C VAL A 111 -9.33 -9.69 -16.35
N ALA A 112 -10.24 -8.73 -16.15
CA ALA A 112 -11.08 -8.22 -17.24
C ALA A 112 -10.23 -7.64 -18.38
N GLN A 113 -9.17 -6.91 -18.04
CA GLN A 113 -8.27 -6.32 -19.02
C GLN A 113 -7.42 -7.36 -19.76
N ALA A 114 -6.94 -8.39 -19.05
CA ALA A 114 -6.22 -9.52 -19.62
C ALA A 114 -7.07 -10.31 -20.63
N LEU A 115 -8.35 -10.50 -20.35
CA LEU A 115 -9.30 -11.19 -21.23
C LEU A 115 -9.76 -10.34 -22.42
N ALA A 116 -9.60 -9.03 -22.36
CA ALA A 116 -9.97 -8.10 -23.43
C ALA A 116 -8.90 -7.94 -24.52
N LEU A 117 -7.71 -8.54 -24.34
CA LEU A 117 -6.66 -8.53 -25.36
C LEU A 117 -7.06 -9.34 -26.61
N GLU A 118 -6.45 -9.01 -27.75
CA GLU A 118 -6.61 -9.79 -28.99
C GLU A 118 -6.12 -11.24 -28.81
N GLU A 119 -5.04 -11.42 -28.06
CA GLU A 119 -4.56 -12.70 -27.54
C GLU A 119 -4.72 -12.68 -26.02
N PRO A 120 -5.76 -13.35 -25.47
CA PRO A 120 -6.05 -13.30 -24.04
C PRO A 120 -4.98 -14.05 -23.24
N LEU A 121 -4.55 -13.43 -22.13
CA LEU A 121 -3.61 -14.05 -21.20
C LEU A 121 -4.32 -15.12 -20.35
N ASP A 122 -3.54 -16.07 -19.85
CA ASP A 122 -4.06 -17.07 -18.91
C ASP A 122 -4.46 -16.39 -17.58
N ALA A 123 -5.76 -16.42 -17.28
CA ALA A 123 -6.31 -15.72 -16.12
C ALA A 123 -5.73 -16.24 -14.79
N VAL A 124 -5.41 -17.53 -14.70
CA VAL A 124 -4.80 -18.11 -13.48
C VAL A 124 -3.40 -17.53 -13.27
N SER A 125 -2.59 -17.51 -14.32
CA SER A 125 -1.24 -16.95 -14.28
C SER A 125 -1.25 -15.44 -13.97
N VAL A 126 -2.24 -14.70 -14.49
CA VAL A 126 -2.44 -13.28 -14.18
C VAL A 126 -2.78 -13.06 -12.71
N VAL A 127 -3.68 -13.87 -12.13
CA VAL A 127 -4.02 -13.79 -10.69
C VAL A 127 -2.79 -14.08 -9.83
N VAL A 128 -1.98 -15.09 -10.19
CA VAL A 128 -0.74 -15.39 -9.47
C VAL A 128 0.21 -14.21 -9.45
N VAL A 129 0.35 -13.47 -10.56
CA VAL A 129 1.14 -12.24 -10.61
C VAL A 129 0.58 -11.17 -9.67
N VAL A 130 -0.74 -10.96 -9.66
CA VAL A 130 -1.38 -9.97 -8.78
C VAL A 130 -1.23 -10.35 -7.30
N ASP A 131 -1.34 -11.63 -6.96
CA ASP A 131 -1.11 -12.13 -5.60
C ASP A 131 0.32 -11.89 -5.14
N LEU A 132 1.31 -12.16 -6.02
CA LEU A 132 2.72 -11.90 -5.74
C LEU A 132 2.99 -10.39 -5.56
N LEU A 133 2.38 -9.53 -6.39
CA LEU A 133 2.48 -8.08 -6.22
C LEU A 133 1.88 -7.61 -4.88
N GLY A 134 0.78 -8.23 -4.44
CA GLY A 134 0.19 -7.98 -3.12
C GLY A 134 1.13 -8.38 -1.98
N ILE A 135 1.83 -9.51 -2.10
CA ILE A 135 2.86 -9.93 -1.14
C ILE A 135 4.02 -8.93 -1.12
N TYR A 136 4.50 -8.51 -2.29
CA TYR A 136 5.59 -7.54 -2.42
C TYR A 136 5.25 -6.20 -1.74
N LEU A 137 4.04 -5.67 -1.95
CA LEU A 137 3.58 -4.46 -1.23
C LEU A 137 3.48 -4.65 0.28
N ALA A 138 3.02 -5.83 0.73
CA ALA A 138 2.93 -6.13 2.15
C ALA A 138 4.33 -6.23 2.80
N GLU A 139 5.31 -6.81 2.11
CA GLU A 139 6.71 -6.86 2.58
C GLU A 139 7.33 -5.46 2.68
N MET A 140 6.98 -4.55 1.77
CA MET A 140 7.37 -3.14 1.84
C MET A 140 6.59 -2.34 2.90
N GLY A 141 5.61 -2.94 3.58
CA GLY A 141 4.74 -2.26 4.53
C GLY A 141 3.79 -1.24 3.91
N ALA A 142 3.59 -1.29 2.60
CA ALA A 142 2.72 -0.37 1.86
C ALA A 142 1.22 -0.70 2.02
N VAL A 143 0.89 -1.98 2.23
CA VAL A 143 -0.48 -2.45 2.44
C VAL A 143 -0.53 -3.33 3.68
N ASP A 144 -1.52 -3.08 4.54
CA ASP A 144 -1.83 -3.97 5.65
C ASP A 144 -2.71 -5.12 5.15
N GLN A 145 -2.38 -6.36 5.51
CA GLN A 145 -3.15 -7.57 5.20
C GLN A 145 -4.41 -7.65 6.08
N ALA A 146 -5.20 -6.58 6.07
CA ALA A 146 -6.44 -6.44 6.84
C ALA A 146 -7.60 -7.23 6.21
N GLY A 147 -7.35 -8.52 5.93
CA GLY A 147 -8.33 -9.51 5.47
C GLY A 147 -8.32 -10.81 6.29
N LYS A 148 -7.54 -10.89 7.39
CA LYS A 148 -7.64 -11.99 8.37
C LYS A 148 -8.11 -11.46 9.73
N LYS A 149 -9.42 -11.36 9.90
CA LYS A 149 -10.08 -11.47 11.21
C LYS A 149 -11.25 -12.43 11.12
#